data_AF-A0A961AKV0-F1
#
_entry.id   AF-A0A961AKV0-F1
#
_cell.length_a   1.000
_cell.length_b   1.000
_cell.length_c   1.000
_cell.angle_alpha   90.00
_cell.angle_beta   90.00
_cell.angle_gamma   90.00
#
_symmetry.space_group_name_H-M   'P 1'
#
loop_
_entity.id
_entity.type
_entity.pdbx_description
1 polymer ?
#
loop_
_entity_poly.entity_id
_entity_poly.type
_entity_poly.pdbx_seq_one_letter_code
_entity_poly.pdbx_strand_id
1 'polypeptide(L)'
;MSYDLTVQYDEDFSESARLGEVMDWLLAQPGVSFYGTDYFVLDLPEKTLWMGMDVAVSDGEGREAEFDCIEAHIPYGFLGEQPERDYFPLLFGLAERLGWQVFDAQEGAAILPQSEGTETERRVRRTDFFTDLE
;
A
#
# COMPACT_ATOMS: atom_id res chain seq x y z
N MET A 1 18.17 2.34 -10.79
CA MET A 1 17.92 2.54 -9.36
C MET A 1 16.44 2.87 -9.20
N SER A 2 15.83 2.33 -8.15
CA SER A 2 14.41 2.41 -7.84
C SER A 2 14.23 2.87 -6.39
N TYR A 3 13.05 3.41 -6.11
CA TYR A 3 12.51 3.52 -4.78
C TYR A 3 11.65 2.28 -4.55
N ASP A 4 12.05 1.46 -3.57
CA ASP A 4 11.39 0.17 -3.32
C ASP A 4 10.65 0.21 -1.98
N LEU A 5 9.43 -0.31 -1.99
CA LEU A 5 8.53 -0.40 -0.84
C LEU A 5 8.12 -1.85 -0.66
N THR A 6 7.83 -2.27 0.56
CA THR A 6 7.24 -3.58 0.81
C THR A 6 5.91 -3.47 1.52
N VAL A 7 4.99 -4.39 1.20
CA VAL A 7 3.76 -4.61 1.96
C VAL A 7 3.87 -5.97 2.62
N GLN A 8 3.96 -5.98 3.95
CA GLN A 8 4.17 -7.17 4.77
C GLN A 8 3.52 -6.98 6.14
N TYR A 9 3.23 -8.06 6.86
CA TYR A 9 2.58 -7.98 8.16
C TYR A 9 3.44 -7.30 9.23
N ASP A 10 4.70 -7.75 9.35
CA ASP A 10 5.73 -7.21 10.22
C ASP A 10 7.12 -7.42 9.60
N GLU A 11 8.17 -6.89 10.24
CA GLU A 11 9.57 -6.99 9.77
C GLU A 11 10.08 -8.44 9.64
N ASP A 12 9.44 -9.39 10.33
CA ASP A 12 9.82 -10.81 10.38
C ASP A 12 8.99 -11.68 9.41
N PHE A 13 8.10 -11.08 8.60
CA PHE A 13 7.22 -11.78 7.66
C PHE A 13 6.34 -12.85 8.35
N SER A 14 5.83 -12.55 9.54
CA SER A 14 5.22 -13.57 10.41
C SER A 14 3.84 -14.06 9.98
N GLU A 15 3.19 -13.40 9.01
CA GLU A 15 1.93 -13.82 8.42
C GLU A 15 2.01 -13.92 6.89
N SER A 16 1.25 -14.87 6.33
CA SER A 16 1.09 -15.05 4.90
C SER A 16 -0.37 -14.88 4.47
N ALA A 17 -0.56 -14.49 3.22
CA ALA A 17 -1.84 -14.35 2.56
C ALA A 17 -1.87 -15.19 1.27
N ARG A 18 -3.07 -15.38 0.72
CA ARG A 18 -3.24 -16.10 -0.55
C ARG A 18 -3.38 -15.12 -1.70
N LEU A 19 -2.72 -15.39 -2.82
CA LEU A 19 -2.76 -14.51 -4.01
C LEU A 19 -4.20 -14.18 -4.44
N GLY A 20 -5.10 -15.17 -4.38
CA GLY A 20 -6.51 -14.99 -4.72
C GLY A 20 -7.27 -13.97 -3.86
N GLU A 21 -6.80 -13.64 -2.64
CA GLU A 21 -7.45 -12.69 -1.74
C GLU A 21 -7.27 -11.23 -2.19
N VAL A 22 -6.18 -10.96 -2.90
CA VAL A 22 -5.78 -9.62 -3.34
C VAL A 22 -5.85 -9.42 -4.84
N MET A 23 -5.73 -10.49 -5.64
CA MET A 23 -5.68 -10.40 -7.10
C MET A 23 -6.90 -9.68 -7.68
N ASP A 24 -8.11 -10.08 -7.29
CA ASP A 24 -9.35 -9.44 -7.78
C ASP A 24 -9.42 -7.96 -7.40
N TRP A 25 -8.90 -7.60 -6.22
CA TRP A 25 -8.90 -6.22 -5.75
C TRP A 25 -7.86 -5.37 -6.49
N LEU A 26 -6.65 -5.89 -6.71
CA LEU A 26 -5.59 -5.24 -7.47
C LEU A 26 -6.03 -5.00 -8.91
N LEU A 27 -6.60 -6.00 -9.57
CA LEU A 27 -7.09 -5.89 -10.94
C LEU A 27 -8.29 -4.94 -11.09
N ALA A 28 -9.00 -4.64 -10.01
CA ALA A 28 -10.06 -3.64 -10.01
C ALA A 28 -9.52 -2.20 -9.93
N GLN A 29 -8.24 -2.00 -9.61
CA GLN A 29 -7.65 -0.67 -9.49
C GLN A 29 -7.34 -0.06 -10.86
N PRO A 30 -7.60 1.25 -11.07
CA PRO A 30 -7.26 1.92 -12.32
C PRO A 30 -5.76 1.84 -12.64
N GLY A 31 -5.44 1.42 -13.86
CA GLY A 31 -4.05 1.34 -14.34
C GLY A 31 -3.28 0.11 -13.86
N VAL A 32 -3.88 -0.75 -13.03
CA VAL A 32 -3.24 -1.99 -12.60
C VAL A 32 -3.53 -3.10 -13.62
N SER A 33 -2.49 -3.85 -13.96
CA SER A 33 -2.55 -5.00 -14.86
C SER A 33 -1.65 -6.12 -14.34
N PHE A 34 -1.98 -7.35 -14.69
CA PHE A 34 -1.24 -8.54 -14.27
C PHE A 34 -0.38 -9.08 -15.40
N TYR A 35 0.88 -9.40 -15.10
CA TYR A 35 1.90 -9.82 -16.04
C TYR A 35 2.60 -11.09 -15.50
N GLY A 36 2.33 -12.25 -16.09
CA GLY A 36 3.00 -13.49 -15.70
C GLY A 36 2.27 -14.25 -14.60
N THR A 37 2.98 -14.72 -13.59
CA THR A 37 2.47 -15.60 -12.52
C THR A 37 2.20 -14.91 -11.20
N ASP A 38 2.92 -13.83 -10.93
CA ASP A 38 3.09 -13.23 -9.61
C ASP A 38 3.45 -11.74 -9.67
N TYR A 39 3.40 -11.14 -10.87
CA TYR A 39 3.81 -9.75 -11.08
C TYR A 39 2.65 -8.89 -11.59
N PHE A 40 2.50 -7.72 -10.99
CA PHE A 40 1.53 -6.70 -11.34
C PHE A 40 2.25 -5.41 -11.72
N VAL A 41 1.61 -4.60 -12.57
CA VAL A 41 2.12 -3.30 -12.98
C VAL A 41 1.02 -2.28 -12.82
N LEU A 42 1.31 -1.20 -12.10
CA LEU A 42 0.59 0.06 -12.20
C LEU A 42 1.22 0.87 -13.33
N ASP A 43 0.46 1.12 -14.40
CA ASP A 43 0.86 1.97 -15.52
C ASP A 43 -0.26 2.98 -15.82
N LEU A 44 0.01 4.25 -15.55
CA LEU A 44 -0.88 5.38 -15.87
C LEU A 44 -0.08 6.41 -16.70
N PRO A 45 -0.01 6.23 -18.03
CA PRO A 45 0.82 7.06 -18.90
C PRO A 45 0.47 8.55 -18.84
N GLU A 46 -0.80 8.90 -18.67
CA GLU A 46 -1.27 10.28 -18.56
C GLU A 46 -0.78 11.00 -17.31
N LYS A 47 -0.35 10.24 -16.29
CA LYS A 47 0.29 10.75 -15.08
C LYS A 47 1.79 10.45 -15.02
N THR A 48 2.33 9.77 -16.04
CA THR A 48 3.72 9.27 -16.06
C THR A 48 4.03 8.42 -14.83
N LEU A 49 3.07 7.58 -14.39
CA LEU A 49 3.25 6.68 -13.25
C LEU A 49 3.57 5.27 -13.74
N TRP A 50 4.59 4.68 -13.13
CA TRP A 50 4.94 3.29 -13.37
C TRP A 50 5.47 2.66 -12.07
N MET A 51 4.90 1.53 -11.68
CA MET A 51 5.35 0.73 -10.54
C MET A 51 5.15 -0.76 -10.82
N GLY A 52 6.20 -1.54 -10.67
CA GLY A 52 6.12 -3.00 -10.63
C GLY A 52 5.77 -3.48 -9.23
N MET A 53 5.01 -4.55 -9.12
CA MET A 53 4.67 -5.19 -7.84
C MET A 53 4.85 -6.70 -7.98
N ASP A 54 5.82 -7.25 -7.26
CA ASP A 54 6.11 -8.68 -7.22
C ASP A 54 5.52 -9.28 -5.94
N VAL A 55 4.81 -10.41 -6.09
CA VAL A 55 4.31 -11.19 -4.96
C VAL A 55 5.38 -12.19 -4.56
N ALA A 56 5.95 -12.03 -3.37
CA ALA A 56 7.13 -12.76 -2.92
C ALA A 56 6.88 -13.62 -1.67
N VAL A 57 7.76 -14.62 -1.50
CA VAL A 57 7.86 -15.43 -0.29
C VAL A 57 9.25 -15.22 0.28
N SER A 58 9.35 -14.73 1.50
CA SER A 58 10.60 -14.33 2.16
C SER A 58 11.59 -15.49 2.33
N ASP A 59 11.10 -16.72 2.50
CA ASP A 59 11.92 -17.92 2.68
C ASP A 59 12.19 -18.72 1.39
N GLY A 60 11.57 -18.33 0.27
CA GLY A 60 11.67 -19.01 -1.02
C GLY A 60 11.00 -20.39 -1.11
N GLU A 61 10.37 -20.89 -0.04
CA GLU A 61 9.62 -22.15 0.01
C GLU A 61 8.11 -21.87 0.13
N GLY A 62 7.55 -21.24 -0.90
CA GLY A 62 6.11 -21.01 -0.98
C GLY A 62 5.29 -22.31 -0.98
N ARG A 63 4.22 -22.36 -0.18
CA ARG A 63 3.08 -23.22 -0.50
C ARG A 63 2.40 -22.66 -1.74
N GLU A 64 1.95 -23.53 -2.65
CA GLU A 64 1.29 -23.07 -3.89
C GLU A 64 0.24 -21.99 -3.59
N ALA A 65 0.47 -20.78 -4.12
CA ALA A 65 -0.36 -19.57 -4.02
C ALA A 65 -0.39 -18.80 -2.68
N GLU A 66 0.51 -19.08 -1.72
CA GLU A 66 0.72 -18.24 -0.52
C GLU A 66 1.92 -17.30 -0.70
N PHE A 67 1.84 -16.11 -0.12
CA PHE A 67 2.88 -15.08 -0.11
C PHE A 67 2.92 -14.36 1.24
N ASP A 68 4.07 -13.82 1.62
CA ASP A 68 4.26 -13.08 2.89
C ASP A 68 4.70 -11.62 2.66
N CYS A 69 4.98 -11.27 1.40
CA CYS A 69 5.45 -9.95 1.01
C CYS A 69 4.92 -9.56 -0.38
N ILE A 70 4.66 -8.27 -0.57
CA ILE A 70 4.53 -7.66 -1.89
C ILE A 70 5.62 -6.60 -2.02
N GLU A 71 6.54 -6.80 -2.96
CA GLU A 71 7.63 -5.89 -3.26
C GLU A 71 7.20 -4.93 -4.36
N ALA A 72 7.21 -3.63 -4.09
CA ALA A 72 6.84 -2.60 -5.04
C ALA A 72 8.07 -1.81 -5.49
N HIS A 73 8.29 -1.77 -6.79
CA HIS A 73 9.47 -1.18 -7.44
C HIS A 73 9.08 0.03 -8.27
N ILE A 74 9.50 1.23 -7.85
CA ILE A 74 9.27 2.48 -8.58
C ILE A 74 10.62 2.97 -9.14
N PRO A 75 10.90 2.86 -10.45
CA PRO A 75 12.12 3.40 -11.02
C PRO A 75 12.15 4.92 -10.82
N TYR A 76 13.30 5.49 -10.43
CA TYR A 76 13.38 6.92 -10.10
C TYR A 76 12.95 7.86 -11.25
N GLY A 77 13.02 7.40 -12.50
CA GLY A 77 12.50 8.15 -13.65
C GLY A 77 10.98 8.35 -13.64
N PHE A 78 10.25 7.58 -12.84
CA PHE A 78 8.79 7.61 -12.70
C PHE A 78 8.33 8.03 -11.28
N LEU A 79 9.25 8.22 -10.32
CA LEU A 79 8.88 8.52 -8.93
C LEU A 79 8.07 9.82 -8.78
N GLY A 80 8.33 10.81 -9.65
CA GLY A 80 7.68 12.11 -9.60
C GLY A 80 8.08 12.94 -8.37
N GLU A 81 7.26 13.94 -8.04
CA GLU A 81 7.50 14.85 -6.90
C GLU A 81 6.69 14.51 -5.65
N GLN A 82 5.62 13.71 -5.78
CA GLN A 82 4.66 13.40 -4.71
C GLN A 82 4.32 11.91 -4.67
N PRO A 83 5.30 11.02 -4.42
CA PRO A 83 5.10 9.58 -4.42
C PRO A 83 4.06 9.12 -3.39
N GLU A 84 3.93 9.85 -2.28
CA GLU A 84 2.96 9.58 -1.22
C GLU A 84 1.51 9.76 -1.67
N ARG A 85 1.29 10.62 -2.67
CA ARG A 85 -0.03 10.83 -3.27
C ARG A 85 -0.27 9.89 -4.45
N ASP A 86 0.78 9.58 -5.20
CA ASP A 86 0.64 8.95 -6.50
C ASP A 86 0.74 7.42 -6.44
N TYR A 87 1.55 6.86 -5.52
CA TYR A 87 1.79 5.42 -5.37
C TYR A 87 1.26 4.85 -4.06
N PHE A 88 1.48 5.54 -2.94
CA PHE A 88 1.21 4.97 -1.63
C PHE A 88 -0.27 4.64 -1.38
N PRO A 89 -1.27 5.35 -1.94
CA PRO A 89 -2.68 4.97 -1.73
C PRO A 89 -3.01 3.55 -2.20
N LEU A 90 -2.37 3.08 -3.27
CA LEU A 90 -2.53 1.70 -3.75
C LEU A 90 -1.95 0.70 -2.73
N LEU A 91 -0.74 0.97 -2.24
CA LEU A 91 -0.05 0.10 -1.28
C LEU A 91 -0.73 0.11 0.10
N PHE A 92 -1.20 1.26 0.57
CA PHE A 92 -1.98 1.36 1.80
C PHE A 92 -3.33 0.66 1.70
N GLY A 93 -4.03 0.76 0.57
CA GLY A 93 -5.27 0.01 0.35
C GLY A 93 -5.06 -1.50 0.36
N LEU A 94 -3.91 -1.95 -0.16
CA LEU A 94 -3.51 -3.36 -0.12
C LEU A 94 -3.19 -3.81 1.31
N ALA A 95 -2.39 -3.00 2.03
CA ALA A 95 -2.04 -3.23 3.43
C ALA A 95 -3.29 -3.30 4.31
N GLU A 96 -4.22 -2.34 4.18
CA GLU A 96 -5.48 -2.33 4.93
C GLU A 96 -6.30 -3.60 4.70
N ARG A 97 -6.38 -4.06 3.44
CA ARG A 97 -7.14 -5.27 3.08
C ARG A 97 -6.55 -6.53 3.69
N LEU A 98 -5.23 -6.60 3.80
CA LEU A 98 -4.50 -7.73 4.37
C LEU A 98 -4.35 -7.63 5.90
N GLY A 99 -4.59 -6.46 6.49
CA GLY A 99 -4.21 -6.18 7.88
C GLY A 99 -2.70 -6.02 8.08
N TRP A 100 -1.99 -5.64 7.02
CA TRP A 100 -0.53 -5.52 6.94
C TRP A 100 -0.08 -4.05 7.03
N GLN A 101 1.22 -3.82 6.88
CA GLN A 101 1.83 -2.50 6.89
C GLN A 101 2.68 -2.28 5.63
N VAL A 102 2.96 -1.01 5.33
CA VAL A 102 3.87 -0.61 4.25
C VAL A 102 5.20 -0.21 4.87
N PHE A 103 6.31 -0.67 4.31
CA PHE A 103 7.67 -0.35 4.77
C PHE A 103 8.48 0.28 3.65
N ASP A 104 9.38 1.20 4.02
CA ASP A 104 10.46 1.65 3.15
C ASP A 104 11.53 0.56 3.10
N ALA A 105 11.78 -0.04 1.94
CA ALA A 105 12.72 -1.16 1.83
C ALA A 105 14.19 -0.74 1.96
N GLN A 106 14.50 0.56 1.87
CA GLN A 106 15.85 1.09 2.06
C GLN A 106 16.13 1.37 3.53
N GLU A 107 15.15 1.88 4.28
CA GLU A 107 15.29 2.23 5.68
C GLU A 107 14.83 1.13 6.65
N GLY A 108 14.03 0.17 6.17
CA GLY A 108 13.37 -0.84 6.99
C GLY A 108 12.29 -0.26 7.91
N ALA A 109 11.82 0.95 7.63
CA ALA A 109 10.91 1.68 8.51
C ALA A 109 9.47 1.57 8.03
N ALA A 110 8.55 1.29 8.96
CA ALA A 110 7.12 1.32 8.67
C ALA A 110 6.67 2.74 8.30
N ILE A 111 5.96 2.86 7.19
CA ILE A 111 5.37 4.09 6.70
C ILE A 111 3.91 4.13 7.16
N LEU A 112 3.59 5.16 7.95
CA LEU A 112 2.22 5.38 8.37
C LEU A 112 1.43 6.11 7.28
N PRO A 113 0.17 5.74 7.01
CA PRO A 113 -0.69 6.51 6.14
C PRO A 113 -0.81 7.91 6.74
N GLN A 114 -0.52 8.94 5.93
CA GLN A 114 -0.84 10.30 6.32
C GLN A 114 -2.36 10.40 6.33
N SER A 115 -2.95 10.33 7.52
CA SER A 115 -4.36 10.66 7.70
C SER A 115 -4.52 12.10 7.22
N GLU A 116 -5.02 12.27 5.99
CA GLU A 116 -5.55 13.55 5.55
C GLU A 116 -6.58 13.92 6.61
N GLY A 117 -6.24 14.90 7.45
CA GLY A 117 -7.10 15.29 8.54
C GLY A 117 -8.44 15.69 7.96
N THR A 118 -9.43 14.80 8.02
CA THR A 118 -10.80 15.16 7.71
C THR A 118 -11.17 16.24 8.72
N GLU A 119 -11.31 17.46 8.22
CA GLU A 119 -11.73 18.66 8.95
C GLU A 119 -13.09 18.46 9.67
N THR A 120 -13.76 17.34 9.43
CA THR A 120 -14.96 16.86 10.11
C THR A 120 -14.76 16.51 11.59
N GLU A 121 -13.57 16.09 12.04
CA GLU A 121 -13.34 15.76 13.46
C GLU A 121 -13.09 16.98 14.36
N ARG A 122 -12.81 18.17 13.80
CA ARG A 122 -12.63 19.39 14.60
C ARG A 122 -13.93 20.06 15.04
N ARG A 123 -15.09 19.63 14.54
CA ARG A 123 -16.37 20.29 14.84
C ARG A 123 -17.17 19.66 15.99
N VAL A 124 -16.77 18.51 16.52
CA VAL A 124 -17.53 17.82 17.60
C VAL A 124 -16.98 18.12 19.00
N ARG A 125 -15.89 18.88 19.15
CA ARG A 125 -15.34 19.28 20.47
C ARG A 125 -15.52 20.76 20.82
N ARG A 126 -16.59 21.40 20.33
CA ARG A 126 -16.89 22.81 20.71
C ARG A 126 -18.39 23.13 20.76
N THR A 127 -19.21 22.23 21.31
CA THR A 127 -20.62 22.55 21.59
C THR A 127 -21.18 21.88 22.87
N ASP A 128 -20.34 21.67 23.89
CA ASP A 128 -20.82 21.28 25.24
C ASP A 128 -20.44 22.32 26.30
N PHE A 129 -20.61 23.61 25.99
CA PHE A 129 -20.62 24.68 27.00
C PHE A 129 -21.70 25.69 26.63
N PHE A 130 -22.58 25.98 27.60
CA PHE A 130 -23.83 26.80 27.56
C PHE A 130 -25.05 26.03 27.06
N THR A 131 -26.19 25.89 27.76
CA THR A 131 -26.80 26.55 28.94
C THR A 131 -27.93 25.59 29.40
N ASP A 132 -28.20 25.40 30.69
CA ASP A 132 -29.40 25.87 31.42
C ASP A 132 -29.26 25.23 32.83
N LEU A 133 -29.32 25.84 34.01
CA LEU A 133 -29.93 27.06 34.53
C LEU A 133 -31.43 27.19 34.26
N GLU A 134 -32.20 26.28 34.86
CA GLU A 134 -33.38 26.62 35.69
C GLU A 134 -33.49 25.68 36.90
#